data_AF-F2I0D5-F1
#
_entry.id   AF-F2I0D5-F1
#
_cell.length_a   1.000
_cell.length_b   1.000
_cell.length_c   1.000
_cell.angle_alpha   90.00
_cell.angle_beta   90.00
_cell.angle_gamma   90.00
#
_symmetry.space_group_name_H-M   'P 1'
#
loop_
_entity.id
_entity.type
_entity.pdbx_description
1 polymer ?
#
loop_
_entity_poly.entity_id
_entity_poly.type
_entity_poly.pdbx_seq_one_letter_code
_entity_poly.pdbx_strand_id
1 'polypeptide(L)' 'MYKLVTNKYSCKPSEVCFLSSNSWDVVGSRSFGFQSIWVNRINKNFDVLDFKPKKTISDLAQLKKLI' A
#
# COMPACT_ATOMS: atom_id res chain seq x y z
N MET A 1 -11.18 2.49 9.32
CA MET A 1 -10.98 3.22 8.05
C MET A 1 -10.94 2.27 6.86
N TYR A 2 -9.93 1.39 6.73
CA TYR A 2 -9.78 0.46 5.57
C TYR A 2 -10.97 -0.46 5.28
N LYS A 3 -11.68 -0.95 6.31
CA LYS A 3 -12.89 -1.79 6.16
C LYS A 3 -14.00 -1.14 5.31
N LEU A 4 -14.03 0.18 5.20
CA LEU A 4 -15.00 0.88 4.34
C LEU A 4 -14.87 0.46 2.87
N VAL A 5 -13.65 0.19 2.40
CA VAL A 5 -13.40 -0.26 1.01
C VAL A 5 -13.99 -1.64 0.79
N THR A 6 -13.66 -2.60 1.66
CA THR A 6 -14.17 -3.98 1.54
C THR A 6 -15.68 -4.06 1.70
N ASN A 7 -16.25 -3.22 2.55
CA ASN A 7 -17.71 -3.14 2.72
C ASN A 7 -18.39 -2.53 1.47
N LYS A 8 -17.81 -1.49 0.88
CA LYS A 8 -18.40 -0.80 -0.28
C LYS A 8 -18.35 -1.66 -1.56
N TYR A 9 -17.28 -2.42 -1.74
CA TYR A 9 -17.03 -3.20 -2.96
C TYR A 9 -17.24 -4.70 -2.77
N SER A 10 -17.68 -5.14 -1.59
CA SER A 10 -17.91 -6.55 -1.26
C SER A 10 -16.74 -7.47 -1.64
N CYS A 11 -15.51 -7.02 -1.40
CA CYS A 11 -14.28 -7.72 -1.76
C CYS A 11 -13.45 -8.10 -0.51
N LYS A 12 -12.56 -9.07 -0.67
CA LYS A 12 -11.59 -9.45 0.36
C LYS A 12 -10.49 -8.39 0.45
N PRO A 13 -9.92 -8.13 1.64
CA PRO A 13 -8.78 -7.21 1.77
C PRO A 13 -7.63 -7.55 0.81
N SER A 14 -7.34 -8.83 0.61
CA SER A 14 -6.27 -9.29 -0.28
C SER A 14 -6.47 -8.95 -1.75
N GLU A 15 -7.68 -8.59 -2.17
CA GLU A 15 -8.04 -8.21 -3.54
C GLU A 15 -7.86 -6.71 -3.80
N VAL A 16 -7.54 -5.93 -2.76
CA VAL A 16 -7.33 -4.49 -2.85
C VAL A 16 -5.85 -4.17 -2.98
N CYS A 17 -5.47 -3.48 -4.06
CA CYS A 17 -4.17 -2.84 -4.19
C CYS A 17 -4.23 -1.43 -3.59
N PHE A 18 -3.46 -1.20 -2.53
CA PHE A 18 -3.42 0.07 -1.83
C PHE A 18 -2.11 0.80 -2.10
N LEU A 19 -2.18 2.07 -2.49
CA LEU A 19 -1.02 2.90 -2.79
C LEU A 19 -1.02 4.11 -1.87
N SER A 20 0.09 4.34 -1.17
CA SER A 20 0.26 5.53 -0.34
C SER A 20 1.73 5.97 -0.33
N SER A 21 1.96 7.28 -0.22
CA SER A 21 3.30 7.84 -0.02
C SER A 21 3.71 7.86 1.46
N ASN A 22 2.76 7.62 2.36
CA ASN A 22 2.97 7.62 3.80
C ASN A 22 3.26 6.19 4.28
N SER A 23 4.44 5.99 4.88
CA SER A 23 4.92 4.73 5.45
C SER A 23 3.94 4.12 6.45
N TRP A 24 3.43 4.92 7.39
CA TRP A 24 2.48 4.46 8.41
C TRP A 24 1.15 3.95 7.81
N ASP A 25 0.68 4.57 6.73
CA ASP A 25 -0.56 4.20 6.04
C ASP A 25 -0.36 2.89 5.23
N VAL A 26 0.82 2.72 4.64
CA VAL A 26 1.24 1.46 3.99
C VAL A 26 1.32 0.31 5.01
N VAL A 27 1.85 0.57 6.21
CA VAL A 27 1.88 -0.44 7.28
C VAL A 27 0.48 -0.78 7.78
N GLY A 28 -0.35 0.25 8.02
CA GLY A 28 -1.72 0.06 8.49
C GLY A 28 -2.58 -0.74 7.51
N SER A 29 -2.55 -0.37 6.23
CA SER A 29 -3.28 -1.08 5.16
C SER A 29 -2.75 -2.50 4.95
N ARG A 30 -1.43 -2.72 5.07
CA ARG A 30 -0.83 -4.07 4.99
C ARG A 30 -1.25 -4.95 6.16
N SER A 31 -1.24 -4.43 7.38
CA SER A 31 -1.71 -5.13 8.58
C SER A 31 -3.19 -5.51 8.48
N PHE A 32 -4.00 -4.64 7.84
CA PHE A 32 -5.41 -4.95 7.54
C PHE A 32 -5.59 -6.05 6.47
N GLY A 33 -4.59 -6.29 5.63
CA GLY A 33 -4.59 -7.36 4.61
C GLY A 33 -4.58 -6.88 3.16
N PHE A 34 -4.44 -5.57 2.90
CA PHE A 34 -4.31 -5.04 1.54
C PHE A 34 -2.95 -5.35 0.90
N GLN A 35 -2.92 -5.45 -0.43
CA GLN A 35 -1.68 -5.45 -1.21
C GLN A 35 -1.12 -4.03 -1.25
N SER A 36 -0.29 -3.69 -0.28
CA SER A 36 0.13 -2.30 -0.04
C SER A 36 1.47 -1.99 -0.70
N ILE A 37 1.50 -0.93 -1.50
CA ILE A 37 2.65 -0.44 -2.26
C ILE A 37 3.00 0.96 -1.74
N TRP A 38 4.27 1.16 -1.43
CA TRP A 38 4.78 2.47 -1.02
C TRP A 38 5.19 3.29 -2.24
N VAL A 39 4.67 4.51 -2.35
CA VAL A 39 5.00 5.45 -3.43
C VAL A 39 6.02 6.45 -2.91
N ASN A 40 7.31 6.17 -3.16
CA ASN A 40 8.42 6.99 -2.68
C ASN A 40 9.03 7.82 -3.81
N ARG A 41 8.43 8.98 -4.10
CA ARG A 41 8.87 9.87 -5.21
C ARG A 41 10.17 10.62 -4.94
N ILE A 42 10.49 10.83 -3.67
CA ILE A 42 11.59 11.69 -3.22
C ILE A 42 12.68 10.92 -2.48
N ASN A 43 12.71 9.59 -2.67
CA ASN A 43 13.68 8.68 -2.08
C ASN A 43 13.88 8.88 -0.56
N LYS A 44 12.77 9.03 0.17
CA LYS A 44 12.76 9.04 1.64
C LYS A 44 13.16 7.69 2.19
N ASN A 45 13.63 7.66 3.43
CA ASN A 45 13.76 6.42 4.19
C ASN A 45 12.38 5.94 4.63
N PHE A 46 12.17 4.62 4.62
CA PHE A 46 10.96 4.04 5.19
C PHE A 46 11.08 4.06 6.72
N ASP A 47 10.00 4.38 7.42
CA ASP A 47 10.00 4.39 8.88
C ASP A 47 10.32 3.01 9.43
N VAL A 48 10.98 2.97 10.59
CA VAL A 48 11.27 1.73 11.31
C VAL A 48 9.99 1.24 11.97
N LEU A 49 9.19 0.51 11.20
CA LEU A 49 7.94 -0.12 11.62
C LEU A 49 8.05 -1.64 11.44
N ASP A 50 7.23 -2.39 12.17
CA ASP A 50 7.25 -3.87 12.18
C ASP A 50 7.00 -4.50 10.79
N PHE A 51 6.40 -3.75 9.87
CA PHE A 51 6.10 -4.20 8.51
C PHE A 51 6.79 -3.35 7.46
N LYS A 52 7.42 -4.02 6.49
CA LYS A 52 7.97 -3.40 5.29
C LYS A 52 6.94 -3.40 4.16
N PRO A 53 6.98 -2.39 3.26
CA PRO A 53 6.12 -2.35 2.09
C PRO A 53 6.45 -3.54 1.18
N LYS A 54 5.44 -4.15 0.57
CA LYS A 54 5.65 -5.33 -0.31
C LYS A 54 6.44 -4.94 -1.56
N LYS A 55 6.18 -3.74 -2.07
CA LYS A 55 6.89 -3.10 -3.19
C LYS A 55 6.97 -1.61 -2.94
N THR A 56 8.03 -1.00 -3.46
CA THR A 56 8.21 0.45 -3.48
C THR A 56 8.33 0.90 -4.92
N ILE A 57 7.59 1.94 -5.29
CA ILE A 57 7.68 2.57 -6.61
C ILE A 57 8.00 4.05 -6.44
N SER A 58 8.81 4.61 -7.33
CA SER A 58 9.11 6.05 -7.32
C SER A 58 8.17 6.88 -8.21
N ASP A 59 7.40 6.23 -9.08
CA ASP A 59 6.38 6.86 -9.91
C ASP A 59 5.24 5.89 -10.28
N LEU A 60 4.05 6.41 -10.56
CA LEU A 60 2.87 5.61 -10.91
C LEU A 60 2.99 4.90 -12.26
N ALA A 61 3.84 5.38 -13.19
CA ALA A 61 4.10 4.68 -14.45
C ALA A 61 4.70 3.29 -14.20
N GLN A 62 5.39 3.07 -13.07
CA GLN A 62 5.93 1.76 -12.70
C GLN A 62 4.83 0.75 -12.33
N LEU A 63 3.61 1.20 -12.04
CA LEU A 63 2.48 0.31 -11.73
C LEU A 63 2.16 -0.62 -12.91
N LYS A 64 2.38 -0.16 -14.15
CA LYS A 64 2.21 -0.99 -15.36
C LYS A 64 3.14 -2.20 -15.41
N LYS A 65 4.23 -2.21 -14.62
CA LYS A 65 5.15 -3.34 -14.51
C LYS A 65 4.77 -4.31 -13.38
N LEU A 66 3.72 -4.00 -12.62
CA LEU A 66 3.30 -4.74 -11.43
C LEU A 66 1.99 -5.52 -11.61
N ILE A 67 1.27 -5.23 -12.69
CA ILE A 67 0.02 -5.86 -13.15
C ILE A 67 0.35 -6.57 -14.45
#